data_AF-A0A183U0W6-F1
#
_entry.id   AF-A0A183U0W6-F1
#
_cell.length_a   1.000
_cell.length_b   1.000
_cell.length_c   1.000
_cell.angle_alpha   90.00
_cell.angle_beta   90.00
_cell.angle_gamma   90.00
#
_symmetry.space_group_name_H-M   'P 1'
#
loop_
_entity.id
_entity.type
_entity.pdbx_description
1 polymer ?
#
loop_
_entity_poly.entity_id
_entity_poly.type
_entity_poly.pdbx_seq_one_letter_code
_entity_poly.pdbx_strand_id
1 'polypeptide(L)'
;MRHFQNINEKISGQFCGCDNFNCPRHDRKICAGHGTCDCGQCTCEPGWTGRACECPLSQDSCMAANGKVCNGQGECICGRCRCFSDGPGNRYSGPKCEICPTCPSKCVELKPCVMCQQWGTGPYNETLCAECPFTVIPVKELPGI
;
A
#
# COMPACT_ATOMS: atom_id res chain seq x y z
N MET A 1 -36.97 21.38 -2.51
CA MET A 1 -35.86 20.43 -2.30
C MET A 1 -36.15 19.21 -3.16
N ARG A 2 -35.40 18.95 -4.24
CA ARG A 2 -35.63 17.76 -5.07
C ARG A 2 -35.10 16.56 -4.31
N HIS A 3 -35.98 15.67 -3.86
CA HIS A 3 -35.58 14.33 -3.45
C HIS A 3 -35.07 13.63 -4.70
N PHE A 4 -33.75 13.45 -4.79
CA PHE A 4 -33.17 12.49 -5.73
C PHE A 4 -33.52 11.11 -5.19
N GLN A 5 -34.69 10.58 -5.57
CA GLN A 5 -34.96 9.17 -5.33
C GLN A 5 -33.92 8.38 -6.13
N ASN A 6 -33.00 7.73 -5.42
CA ASN A 6 -32.01 6.87 -6.04
C ASN A 6 -32.77 5.62 -6.48
N ILE A 7 -32.99 5.46 -7.80
CA ILE A 7 -33.86 4.41 -8.37
C ILE A 7 -33.41 2.97 -8.01
N ASN A 8 -32.18 2.83 -7.52
CA ASN A 8 -31.61 1.56 -7.11
C ASN A 8 -31.87 1.20 -5.64
N GLU A 9 -32.43 2.12 -4.85
CA GLU A 9 -32.81 1.87 -3.45
C GLU A 9 -34.14 1.12 -3.40
N LYS A 10 -34.14 -0.03 -2.73
CA LYS A 10 -35.29 -0.92 -2.61
C LYS A 10 -35.54 -1.24 -1.14
N ILE A 11 -36.79 -1.09 -0.74
CA ILE A 11 -37.33 -1.57 0.54
C ILE A 11 -38.13 -2.84 0.26
N SER A 12 -37.97 -3.85 1.10
CA SER A 12 -38.56 -5.18 0.93
C SER A 12 -39.00 -5.80 2.28
N GLY A 13 -39.59 -7.01 2.21
CA GLY A 13 -40.07 -7.77 3.36
C GLY A 13 -41.55 -7.54 3.69
N GLN A 14 -42.15 -8.48 4.40
CA GLN A 14 -43.60 -8.49 4.75
C GLN A 14 -44.04 -7.23 5.51
N PHE A 15 -43.14 -6.64 6.28
CA PHE A 15 -43.38 -5.44 7.09
C PHE A 15 -42.46 -4.28 6.69
N CYS A 16 -41.93 -4.28 5.46
CA CYS A 16 -40.99 -3.25 4.98
C CYS A 16 -39.74 -3.07 5.87
N GLY A 17 -39.34 -4.13 6.57
CA GLY A 17 -38.24 -4.09 7.54
C GLY A 17 -36.86 -4.30 6.92
N CYS A 18 -36.78 -4.54 5.61
CA CYS A 18 -35.53 -4.78 4.90
C CYS A 18 -35.27 -3.71 3.85
N ASP A 19 -33.99 -3.40 3.63
CA ASP A 19 -33.53 -2.53 2.57
C ASP A 19 -32.17 -2.98 2.00
N ASN A 20 -31.81 -2.45 0.83
CA ASN A 20 -30.55 -2.75 0.14
C ASN A 20 -29.51 -1.61 0.22
N PHE A 21 -29.70 -0.60 1.08
CA PHE A 21 -28.87 0.62 1.08
C PHE A 21 -28.29 1.02 2.46
N ASN A 22 -28.76 0.42 3.55
CA ASN A 22 -28.29 0.63 4.92
C ASN A 22 -27.28 -0.43 5.39
N CYS A 23 -26.67 -1.17 4.46
CA CYS A 23 -25.57 -2.09 4.80
C CYS A 23 -24.29 -1.35 5.23
N PRO A 24 -23.38 -2.04 5.95
CA PRO A 24 -22.07 -1.54 6.32
C PRO A 24 -21.29 -0.95 5.14
N ARG A 25 -20.58 0.15 5.40
CA ARG A 25 -19.76 0.84 4.40
C ARG A 25 -18.28 0.80 4.76
N HIS A 26 -17.46 0.65 3.74
CA HIS A 26 -16.02 0.87 3.80
C HIS A 26 -15.61 1.79 2.65
N ASP A 27 -14.73 2.76 2.90
CA ASP A 27 -14.35 3.80 1.94
C ASP A 27 -15.56 4.45 1.23
N ARG A 28 -16.62 4.70 2.01
CA ARG A 28 -17.92 5.27 1.59
C ARG A 28 -18.75 4.41 0.63
N LYS A 29 -18.32 3.18 0.32
CA LYS A 29 -19.06 2.23 -0.53
C LYS A 29 -19.80 1.20 0.34
N ILE A 30 -21.03 0.88 -0.03
CA ILE A 30 -21.78 -0.22 0.58
C ILE A 30 -21.06 -1.52 0.26
N CYS A 31 -20.86 -2.36 1.28
CA CYS A 31 -20.14 -3.63 1.14
C CYS A 31 -18.79 -3.47 0.41
N ALA A 32 -18.10 -2.34 0.63
CA ALA A 32 -16.84 -1.95 -0.03
C ALA A 32 -16.89 -1.92 -1.58
N GLY A 33 -18.05 -2.17 -2.19
CA GLY A 33 -18.18 -2.47 -3.62
C GLY A 33 -17.81 -3.91 -4.01
N HIS A 34 -17.68 -4.81 -3.04
CA HIS A 34 -17.26 -6.22 -3.18
C HIS A 34 -18.31 -7.19 -2.61
N GLY A 35 -19.58 -6.82 -2.71
CA GLY A 35 -20.67 -7.59 -2.15
C GLY A 35 -22.03 -7.01 -2.46
N THR A 36 -23.05 -7.83 -2.24
CA THR A 36 -24.45 -7.44 -2.37
C THR A 36 -25.04 -7.18 -0.98
N CYS A 37 -25.81 -6.11 -0.85
CA CYS A 37 -26.55 -5.80 0.38
C CYS A 37 -27.89 -6.53 0.41
N ASP A 38 -28.11 -7.33 1.44
CA ASP A 38 -29.39 -8.01 1.70
C ASP A 38 -29.83 -7.72 3.13
N CYS A 39 -30.94 -6.98 3.28
CA CYS A 39 -31.57 -6.63 4.55
C CYS A 39 -30.57 -6.14 5.63
N GLY A 40 -29.68 -5.21 5.26
CA GLY A 40 -28.70 -4.64 6.20
C GLY A 40 -27.42 -5.48 6.42
N GLN A 41 -27.29 -6.64 5.76
CA GLN A 41 -26.10 -7.47 5.80
C GLN A 41 -25.43 -7.58 4.43
N CYS A 42 -24.09 -7.54 4.41
CA CYS A 42 -23.32 -7.76 3.19
C CYS A 42 -23.09 -9.25 2.94
N THR A 43 -23.42 -9.69 1.73
CA THR A 43 -22.98 -10.97 1.18
C THR A 43 -21.80 -10.70 0.26
N CYS A 44 -20.60 -11.12 0.67
CA CYS A 44 -19.36 -10.80 -0.03
C CYS A 44 -19.17 -11.64 -1.30
N GLU A 45 -18.58 -11.01 -2.31
CA GLU A 45 -18.13 -11.68 -3.52
C GLU A 45 -16.97 -12.66 -3.20
N PRO A 46 -16.77 -13.71 -4.01
CA PRO A 46 -15.64 -14.61 -3.84
C PRO A 46 -14.31 -13.85 -3.79
N GLY A 47 -13.47 -14.18 -2.80
CA GLY A 47 -12.20 -13.49 -2.58
C GLY A 47 -12.26 -12.32 -1.60
N TRP A 48 -13.43 -11.99 -1.05
CA TRP A 48 -13.60 -10.92 -0.06
C TRP A 48 -14.27 -11.41 1.23
N THR A 49 -13.95 -10.74 2.34
CA THR A 49 -14.49 -11.02 3.67
C THR A 49 -14.56 -9.72 4.49
N GLY A 50 -15.04 -9.82 5.73
CA GLY A 50 -15.29 -8.68 6.60
C GLY A 50 -16.76 -8.26 6.57
N ARG A 51 -17.16 -7.43 7.53
CA ARG A 51 -18.57 -7.03 7.71
C ARG A 51 -19.07 -6.19 6.54
N ALA A 52 -18.18 -5.40 5.95
CA ALA A 52 -18.44 -4.59 4.77
C ALA A 52 -17.71 -5.16 3.55
N CYS A 53 -17.30 -6.44 3.53
CA CYS A 53 -16.53 -7.04 2.43
C CYS A 53 -15.24 -6.27 2.08
N GLU A 54 -14.64 -5.62 3.07
CA GLU A 54 -13.48 -4.74 2.92
C GLU A 54 -12.14 -5.47 2.85
N CYS A 55 -12.11 -6.75 3.22
CA CYS A 55 -10.90 -7.50 3.43
C CYS A 55 -10.70 -8.52 2.29
N PRO A 56 -9.69 -8.37 1.43
CA PRO A 56 -9.37 -9.38 0.44
C PRO A 56 -8.80 -10.64 1.12
N LEU A 57 -9.17 -11.82 0.60
CA LEU A 57 -8.61 -13.11 1.01
C LEU A 57 -7.22 -13.35 0.39
N SER A 58 -6.94 -12.73 -0.76
CA SER A 58 -5.62 -12.80 -1.38
C SER A 58 -4.59 -11.95 -0.62
N GLN A 59 -3.33 -12.40 -0.63
CA GLN A 59 -2.19 -11.68 -0.10
C GLN A 59 -1.33 -11.02 -1.19
N ASP A 60 -1.78 -11.03 -2.46
CA ASP A 60 -1.00 -10.55 -3.61
C ASP A 60 -0.54 -9.09 -3.45
N SER A 61 -1.39 -8.24 -2.88
CA SER A 61 -1.05 -6.83 -2.60
C SER A 61 0.10 -6.68 -1.60
N CYS A 62 0.32 -7.67 -0.74
CA CYS A 62 1.39 -7.70 0.25
C CYS A 62 2.67 -8.37 -0.26
N MET A 63 2.67 -8.98 -1.45
CA MET A 63 3.85 -9.67 -2.01
C MET A 63 4.92 -8.66 -2.42
N ALA A 64 6.10 -8.73 -1.81
CA ALA A 64 7.23 -7.87 -2.16
C ALA A 64 8.03 -8.40 -3.36
N ALA A 65 8.91 -7.57 -3.92
CA ALA A 65 9.75 -7.93 -5.08
C ALA A 65 10.71 -9.09 -4.80
N ASN A 66 11.05 -9.33 -3.52
CA ASN A 66 11.85 -10.49 -3.10
C ASN A 66 11.02 -11.79 -2.96
N GLY A 67 9.75 -11.78 -3.36
CA GLY A 67 8.86 -12.94 -3.28
C GLY A 67 8.31 -13.25 -1.89
N LYS A 68 8.62 -12.43 -0.88
CA LYS A 68 8.11 -12.62 0.50
C LYS A 68 6.94 -11.68 0.78
N VAL A 69 5.96 -12.17 1.52
CA VAL A 69 4.89 -11.34 2.08
C VAL A 69 5.52 -10.30 3.01
N CYS A 70 5.25 -9.01 2.77
CA CYS A 70 5.73 -7.90 3.58
C CYS A 70 7.25 -7.92 3.81
N ASN A 71 8.03 -8.30 2.78
CA ASN A 71 9.49 -8.51 2.85
C ASN A 71 9.96 -9.51 3.92
N GLY A 72 9.05 -10.31 4.50
CA GLY A 72 9.33 -11.15 5.67
C GLY A 72 9.46 -10.37 6.99
N GLN A 73 9.10 -9.08 6.98
CA GLN A 73 9.23 -8.15 8.11
C GLN A 73 7.86 -7.71 8.66
N GLY A 74 6.80 -8.46 8.35
CA GLY A 74 5.45 -8.17 8.83
C GLY A 74 4.43 -9.22 8.45
N GLU A 75 3.19 -8.95 8.83
CA GLU A 75 2.01 -9.76 8.53
C GLU A 75 1.10 -9.04 7.53
N CYS A 76 0.52 -9.78 6.59
CA CYS A 76 -0.48 -9.23 5.68
C CYS A 76 -1.87 -9.33 6.31
N ILE A 77 -2.51 -8.18 6.53
CA ILE A 77 -3.83 -8.07 7.14
C ILE A 77 -4.72 -7.30 6.19
N CYS A 78 -5.73 -7.97 5.65
CA CYS A 78 -6.68 -7.39 4.69
C CYS A 78 -5.99 -6.66 3.53
N GLY A 79 -4.97 -7.31 2.94
CA GLY A 79 -4.24 -6.77 1.80
C GLY A 79 -3.26 -5.63 2.12
N ARG A 80 -3.01 -5.33 3.41
CA ARG A 80 -2.02 -4.34 3.85
C ARG A 80 -1.02 -4.96 4.82
N CYS A 81 0.26 -4.61 4.65
CA CYS A 81 1.30 -5.07 5.57
C CYS A 81 1.26 -4.32 6.90
N ARG A 82 1.27 -5.09 8.00
CA ARG A 82 1.59 -4.63 9.35
C ARG A 82 2.99 -5.08 9.70
N CYS A 83 3.94 -4.15 9.68
CA CYS A 83 5.34 -4.44 9.96
C CYS A 83 5.54 -4.80 11.44
N PHE A 84 6.44 -5.75 11.70
CA PHE A 84 6.82 -6.12 13.06
C PHE A 84 7.56 -4.95 13.72
N SER A 85 7.23 -4.65 14.97
CA SER A 85 7.83 -3.56 15.77
C SER A 85 8.82 -4.06 16.83
N ASP A 86 8.82 -5.36 17.11
CA ASP A 86 9.46 -5.92 18.29
C ASP A 86 10.73 -6.65 17.88
N GLY A 87 11.90 -6.06 18.17
CA GLY A 87 13.22 -6.65 17.93
C GLY A 87 14.29 -5.65 17.48
N PRO A 88 15.58 -5.94 17.67
CA PRO A 88 16.67 -5.08 17.21
C PRO A 88 16.69 -5.04 15.67
N GLY A 89 16.47 -3.85 15.10
CA GLY A 89 16.36 -3.64 13.64
C GLY A 89 14.92 -3.68 13.08
N ASN A 90 13.92 -4.00 13.91
CA ASN A 90 12.51 -4.16 13.49
C ASN A 90 11.73 -2.84 13.46
N ARG A 91 12.31 -1.79 12.88
CA ARG A 91 11.59 -0.54 12.59
C ARG A 91 11.26 -0.42 11.11
N TYR A 92 11.00 -1.55 10.46
CA TYR A 92 10.65 -1.56 9.05
C TYR A 92 9.36 -0.80 8.83
N SER A 93 9.33 -0.02 7.74
CA SER A 93 8.18 0.77 7.34
C SER A 93 7.97 0.70 5.84
N GLY A 94 6.95 1.38 5.34
CA GLY A 94 6.55 1.34 3.93
C GLY A 94 5.44 0.32 3.66
N PRO A 95 4.80 0.39 2.47
CA PRO A 95 3.64 -0.43 2.12
C PRO A 95 3.87 -1.94 2.23
N LYS A 96 5.12 -2.39 2.07
CA LYS A 96 5.52 -3.81 2.12
C LYS A 96 6.66 -4.04 3.12
N CYS A 97 6.86 -3.15 4.10
CA CYS A 97 7.93 -3.24 5.11
C CYS A 97 9.35 -3.27 4.52
N GLU A 98 9.59 -2.54 3.43
CA GLU A 98 10.86 -2.48 2.71
C GLU A 98 11.84 -1.42 3.25
N ILE A 99 11.34 -0.44 3.99
CA ILE A 99 12.14 0.70 4.46
C ILE A 99 12.78 0.32 5.79
N CYS A 100 14.08 0.02 5.77
CA CYS A 100 14.91 -0.20 6.95
C CYS A 100 15.59 1.12 7.38
N PRO A 101 15.16 1.80 8.46
CA PRO A 101 15.74 3.08 8.86
C PRO A 101 17.17 2.96 9.42
N THR A 102 17.55 1.77 9.89
CA THR A 102 18.89 1.50 10.44
C THR A 102 19.87 0.96 9.41
N CYS A 103 19.39 0.58 8.22
CA CYS A 103 20.25 0.14 7.13
C CYS A 103 20.81 1.36 6.40
N PRO A 104 22.06 1.34 5.93
CA PRO A 104 22.57 2.36 5.03
C PRO A 104 21.59 2.56 3.88
N SER A 105 21.12 3.79 3.69
CA SER A 105 20.25 4.09 2.56
C SER A 105 21.05 4.03 1.26
N LYS A 106 20.36 3.85 0.12
CA LYS A 106 20.99 4.01 -1.20
C LYS A 106 21.70 5.37 -1.33
N CYS A 107 21.22 6.41 -0.64
CA CYS A 107 21.90 7.70 -0.63
C CYS A 107 23.29 7.61 0.02
N VAL A 108 23.44 6.85 1.11
CA VAL A 108 24.75 6.65 1.76
C VAL A 108 25.68 5.84 0.86
N GLU A 109 25.16 4.78 0.24
CA GLU A 109 25.94 3.91 -0.67
C GLU A 109 26.39 4.65 -1.94
N LEU A 110 25.52 5.49 -2.52
CA LEU A 110 25.78 6.19 -3.77
C LEU A 110 26.46 7.55 -3.58
N LYS A 111 26.56 8.05 -2.34
CA LYS A 111 27.19 9.34 -2.02
C LYS A 111 28.62 9.47 -2.57
N PRO A 112 29.52 8.46 -2.44
CA PRO A 112 30.86 8.54 -3.02
C PRO A 112 30.85 8.75 -4.54
N CYS A 113 29.98 8.05 -5.26
CA CYS A 113 29.80 8.21 -6.70
C CYS A 113 29.35 9.62 -7.08
N VAL A 114 28.35 10.14 -6.37
CA VAL A 114 27.84 11.49 -6.63
C VAL A 114 28.92 12.55 -6.35
N MET A 115 29.68 12.38 -5.26
CA MET A 115 30.77 13.28 -4.89
C MET A 115 31.89 13.32 -5.95
N CYS A 116 32.30 12.16 -6.46
CA CYS A 116 33.40 12.07 -7.41
C CYS A 116 32.96 12.54 -8.82
N GLN A 117 31.79 12.15 -9.31
CA GLN A 117 31.34 12.51 -10.66
C GLN A 117 30.96 13.99 -10.80
N GLN A 118 30.34 14.58 -9.77
CA GLN A 118 29.82 15.95 -9.86
C GLN A 118 30.84 17.01 -9.43
N TRP A 119 31.66 16.72 -8.41
CA TRP A 119 32.57 17.70 -7.81
C TRP A 119 34.03 17.27 -7.81
N GLY A 120 34.37 16.05 -8.26
CA GLY A 120 35.74 15.53 -8.18
C GLY A 120 36.24 15.38 -6.73
N THR A 121 35.34 15.13 -5.79
CA THR A 121 35.64 15.02 -4.35
C THR A 121 35.25 13.66 -3.79
N GLY A 122 35.56 13.43 -2.52
CA GLY A 122 35.18 12.22 -1.81
C GLY A 122 36.27 11.14 -1.87
N PRO A 123 35.94 9.91 -1.48
CA PRO A 123 36.93 8.85 -1.26
C PRO A 123 37.31 8.05 -2.51
N TYR A 124 36.62 8.25 -3.64
CA TYR A 124 36.84 7.49 -4.88
C TYR A 124 37.90 8.14 -5.76
N ASN A 125 38.81 7.32 -6.29
CA ASN A 125 39.75 7.70 -7.33
C ASN A 125 39.10 7.60 -8.73
N GLU A 126 39.84 7.97 -9.78
CA GLU A 126 39.31 7.97 -11.16
C GLU A 126 38.73 6.62 -11.59
N THR A 127 39.42 5.52 -11.28
CA THR A 127 38.97 4.16 -11.63
C THR A 127 37.66 3.79 -10.94
N LEU A 128 37.58 3.97 -9.61
CA LEU A 128 36.38 3.67 -8.84
C LEU A 128 35.21 4.57 -9.22
N CYS A 129 35.48 5.83 -9.59
CA CYS A 129 34.46 6.75 -10.05
C CYS A 129 33.85 6.32 -11.40
N ALA A 130 34.66 5.72 -12.27
CA ALA A 130 34.22 5.17 -13.56
C ALA A 130 33.40 3.87 -13.43
N GLU A 131 33.54 3.15 -12.31
CA GLU A 131 32.78 1.92 -12.03
C GLU A 131 31.38 2.17 -11.43
N CYS A 132 31.03 3.44 -11.16
CA CYS A 132 29.73 3.79 -10.60
C CYS A 132 28.57 3.37 -11.54
N PRO A 133 27.47 2.80 -11.00
CA PRO A 133 26.42 2.16 -11.80
C PRO A 133 25.50 3.14 -12.54
N PHE A 134 25.79 4.43 -12.49
CA PHE A 134 25.04 5.50 -13.15
C PHE A 134 25.94 6.71 -13.39
N THR A 135 25.44 7.63 -14.21
CA THR A 135 26.02 8.96 -14.44
C THR A 135 25.15 10.03 -13.79
N VAL A 136 25.75 10.96 -13.04
CA VAL A 136 25.03 12.09 -12.42
C VAL A 136 24.54 13.06 -13.50
N ILE A 137 23.25 13.40 -13.46
CA ILE A 137 22.64 14.43 -14.30
C ILE A 137 22.23 15.60 -13.41
N PRO A 138 22.87 16.77 -13.52
CA PRO A 138 22.50 17.93 -12.72
C PRO A 138 21.15 18.50 -13.19
N VAL A 139 20.22 18.63 -12.25
CA VAL A 139 18.88 19.22 -12.46
C VAL A 139 18.70 20.42 -11.54
N LYS A 140 17.90 21.41 -11.96
CA LYS A 140 17.52 22.54 -11.10
C LYS A 140 16.53 22.12 -10.02
N GLU A 141 15.65 21.18 -10.35
CA GLU A 141 14.59 20.67 -9.48
C GLU A 141 14.41 19.16 -9.71
N LEU A 142 14.04 18.43 -8.66
CA LEU A 142 13.74 17.00 -8.76
C LEU A 142 12.41 16.78 -9.49
N PRO A 143 12.25 15.68 -10.25
CA PRO A 143 10.96 15.33 -10.83
C PRO A 143 9.92 15.21 -9.71
N GLY A 144 8.81 15.92 -9.83
CA GLY A 144 7.70 15.79 -8.89
C GLY A 144 7.19 14.36 -8.82
N ILE A 145 6.90 13.89 -7.62
CA ILE A 145 6.22 12.62 -7.36
C ILE A 145 4.71 12.84 -7.44
#